data_AF-A0A6J8DNP3-F1
#
_entry.id   AF-A0A6J8DNP3-F1
#
_cell.length_a   1.000
_cell.length_b   1.000
_cell.length_c   1.000
_cell.angle_alpha   90.00
_cell.angle_beta   90.00
_cell.angle_gamma   90.00
#
_symmetry.space_group_name_H-M   'P 1'
#
loop_
_entity.id
_entity.type
_entity.pdbx_description
1 polymer ?
#
loop_
_entity_poly.entity_id
_entity_poly.type
_entity_poly.pdbx_seq_one_letter_code
_entity_poly.pdbx_strand_id
1 'polypeptide(L)'
;MVSSLHWLATGVYKRLRLKIQHFKMKAFSIYVVLGILSVSYCSTIPKPGEEDHKNRVHDKKLSESPHEEEGEHNNDYDHEAFLGREEAKTFDQLTPEESKERLAILVEKIDKNKDGEVTEEELKEWIQYVQKRYITTDTDRMWKDHDIQGDTLVWEAYKKRTYGFEDDHNDENSPNFSYKDMINRDERRWKAADKNKDGKLDKTEFSDFLHPEEAGHMRDIVVQETMEDIDKDKDGFISLEEYIADVYDEDEEDEDEDYPHDGTPDWVESEKVQFKSHRDKDKDGKLNAEEVMEWIIPQDYDHSESEAQHLVFTADENKVR
;
A
#
# COMPACT_ATOMS: atom_id res chain seq x y z
N MET A 1 43.42 36.22 60.36
CA MET A 1 43.53 36.33 58.89
C MET A 1 43.36 34.95 58.22
N VAL A 2 42.35 34.16 58.63
CA VAL A 2 42.12 32.78 58.10
C VAL A 2 40.67 32.55 57.64
N SER A 3 39.72 33.43 57.96
CA SER A 3 38.29 33.21 57.60
C SER A 3 37.86 33.76 56.23
N SER A 4 38.74 34.43 55.48
CA SER A 4 38.38 35.06 54.18
C SER A 4 38.77 34.20 52.96
N LEU A 5 39.66 33.22 53.12
CA LEU A 5 40.10 32.33 52.02
C LEU A 5 39.19 31.10 51.84
N HIS A 6 38.50 30.65 52.88
CA HIS A 6 37.64 29.46 52.82
C HIS A 6 36.33 29.71 52.04
N TRP A 7 35.83 30.95 52.05
CA TRP A 7 34.64 31.35 51.31
C TRP A 7 34.88 31.52 49.80
N LEU A 8 36.08 31.98 49.40
CA LEU A 8 36.44 32.12 47.99
C LEU A 8 36.69 30.75 47.32
N ALA A 9 37.34 29.82 48.03
CA ALA A 9 37.62 28.48 47.49
C ALA A 9 36.35 27.65 47.26
N THR A 10 35.38 27.72 48.18
CA THR A 10 34.11 26.97 48.08
C THR A 10 33.16 27.54 47.02
N GLY A 11 33.09 28.87 46.88
CA GLY A 11 32.28 29.53 45.85
C GLY A 11 32.80 29.31 44.42
N VAL A 12 34.13 29.35 44.22
CA VAL A 12 34.77 29.07 42.93
C VAL A 12 34.61 27.59 42.55
N TYR A 13 34.77 26.66 43.49
CA TYR A 13 34.59 25.23 43.23
C TYR A 13 33.15 24.87 42.83
N LYS A 14 32.14 25.49 43.46
CA LYS A 14 30.73 25.27 43.12
C LYS A 14 30.38 25.84 41.74
N ARG A 15 30.93 27.02 41.37
CA ARG A 15 30.77 27.60 40.02
C ARG A 15 31.50 26.80 38.95
N LEU A 16 32.68 26.26 39.24
CA LEU A 16 33.41 25.40 38.29
C LEU A 16 32.66 24.09 38.07
N ARG A 17 32.16 23.44 39.14
CA ARG A 17 31.38 22.20 39.05
C ARG A 17 30.08 22.39 38.26
N LEU A 18 29.37 23.50 38.47
CA LEU A 18 28.17 23.84 37.69
C LEU A 18 28.49 24.09 36.21
N LYS A 19 29.58 24.82 35.90
CA LYS A 19 30.02 25.02 34.51
C LYS A 19 30.41 23.71 33.83
N ILE A 20 31.09 22.80 34.53
CA ILE A 20 31.47 21.48 34.00
C ILE A 20 30.23 20.60 33.79
N GLN A 21 29.25 20.63 34.70
CA GLN A 21 27.98 19.92 34.50
C GLN A 21 27.18 20.49 33.33
N HIS A 22 27.08 21.82 33.21
CA HIS A 22 26.41 22.46 32.08
C HIS A 22 27.10 22.15 30.75
N PHE A 23 28.44 22.12 30.73
CA PHE A 23 29.21 21.75 29.56
C PHE A 23 29.00 20.28 29.18
N LYS A 24 28.99 19.37 30.17
CA LYS A 24 28.70 17.94 29.96
C LYS A 24 27.26 17.71 29.46
N MET A 25 26.26 18.44 29.96
CA MET A 25 24.89 18.34 29.46
C MET A 25 24.73 18.92 28.05
N LYS A 26 25.39 20.04 27.73
CA LYS A 26 25.38 20.58 26.36
C LYS A 26 26.09 19.65 25.36
N ALA A 27 27.22 19.06 25.76
CA ALA A 27 27.91 18.06 24.93
C ALA A 27 27.01 16.83 24.71
N PHE A 28 26.34 16.33 25.76
CA PHE A 28 25.40 15.21 25.64
C PHE A 28 24.21 15.53 24.73
N SER A 29 23.60 16.72 24.83
CA SER A 29 22.55 17.15 23.89
C SER A 29 23.05 17.23 22.45
N ILE A 30 24.27 17.70 22.21
CA ILE A 30 24.85 17.76 20.86
C ILE A 30 25.07 16.34 20.29
N TYR A 31 25.52 15.38 21.11
CA TYR A 31 25.67 13.98 20.69
C TYR A 31 24.33 13.27 20.46
N VAL A 32 23.28 13.60 21.22
CA VAL A 32 21.92 13.07 20.98
C VAL A 32 21.32 13.65 19.69
N VAL A 33 21.49 14.95 19.42
CA VAL A 33 21.02 15.57 18.17
C VAL A 33 21.79 15.04 16.94
N LEU A 34 23.10 14.83 17.06
CA LEU A 34 23.90 14.19 15.99
C LEU A 34 23.55 12.70 15.80
N GLY A 35 23.19 11.99 16.88
CA GLY A 35 22.69 10.61 16.81
C GLY A 35 21.33 10.52 16.10
N ILE A 36 20.41 11.44 16.38
CA ILE A 36 19.10 11.50 15.72
C ILE A 36 19.25 11.89 14.25
N LEU A 37 20.13 12.84 13.91
CA LEU A 37 20.43 13.17 12.51
C LEU A 37 21.11 12.03 11.75
N SER A 38 21.85 11.13 12.42
CA SER A 38 22.41 9.93 11.79
C SER A 38 21.39 8.80 11.61
N VAL A 39 20.30 8.79 12.38
CA VAL A 39 19.16 7.86 12.20
C VAL A 39 18.18 8.39 11.15
N SER A 40 18.18 9.70 10.86
CA SER A 40 17.46 10.29 9.72
C SER A 40 18.14 10.08 8.36
N TYR A 41 19.34 9.47 8.32
CA TYR A 41 19.76 8.69 7.15
C TYR A 41 19.16 7.29 7.26
N CYS A 42 17.84 7.19 7.46
CA CYS A 42 17.11 6.06 6.91
C CYS A 42 17.36 6.14 5.41
N SER A 43 17.84 5.04 4.85
CA SER A 43 18.05 4.85 3.42
C SER A 43 16.82 5.34 2.66
N THR A 44 16.85 6.58 2.17
CA THR A 44 15.93 7.04 1.14
C THR A 44 16.37 6.30 -0.11
N ILE A 45 15.80 5.11 -0.28
CA ILE A 45 15.86 4.36 -1.53
C ILE A 45 15.18 5.27 -2.55
N PRO A 46 15.86 5.68 -3.64
CA PRO A 46 15.15 6.30 -4.74
C PRO A 46 14.09 5.29 -5.20
N LYS A 47 12.81 5.67 -5.14
CA LYS A 47 11.78 4.93 -5.89
C LYS A 47 12.30 4.86 -7.34
N PRO A 48 12.42 3.69 -7.97
CA PRO A 48 12.63 3.64 -9.41
C PRO A 48 11.52 4.47 -10.04
N GLY A 49 11.86 5.24 -11.08
CA GLY A 49 10.91 6.11 -11.76
C GLY A 49 9.62 5.34 -12.07
N GLU A 50 8.49 6.00 -11.85
CA GLU A 50 7.16 5.46 -12.15
C GLU A 50 6.98 5.33 -13.67
N GLU A 51 7.68 4.37 -14.25
CA GLU A 51 7.29 3.76 -15.51
C GLU A 51 6.28 2.64 -15.17
N ASP A 52 5.31 2.39 -16.05
CA ASP A 52 4.18 1.45 -15.84
C ASP A 52 4.64 -0.04 -15.88
N HIS A 53 5.52 -0.47 -14.97
CA HIS A 53 5.89 -1.88 -14.83
C HIS A 53 4.90 -2.65 -13.95
N LYS A 54 4.72 -3.95 -14.23
CA LYS A 54 3.79 -4.84 -13.52
C LYS A 54 4.16 -4.91 -12.02
N ASN A 55 3.38 -4.24 -11.17
CA ASN A 55 3.58 -4.22 -9.71
C ASN A 55 2.57 -5.12 -9.00
N ARG A 56 3.06 -6.20 -8.38
CA ARG A 56 2.26 -7.19 -7.63
C ARG A 56 2.20 -6.94 -6.13
N VAL A 57 2.88 -5.91 -5.64
CA VAL A 57 2.73 -5.48 -4.25
C VAL A 57 1.31 -4.93 -4.12
N HIS A 58 0.48 -5.59 -3.32
CA HIS A 58 -0.76 -5.01 -2.82
C HIS A 58 -0.41 -3.96 -1.79
N ASP A 59 0.08 -2.83 -2.31
CA ASP A 59 0.24 -1.63 -1.54
C ASP A 59 -1.16 -1.09 -1.27
N LYS A 60 -1.48 -0.73 -0.02
CA LYS A 60 -2.75 -0.08 0.32
C LYS A 60 -2.74 1.36 -0.17
N LYS A 61 -2.55 1.53 -1.48
CA LYS A 61 -2.50 2.81 -2.15
C LYS A 61 -3.76 3.57 -1.80
N LEU A 62 -3.57 4.77 -1.27
CA LEU A 62 -4.66 5.65 -0.88
C LEU A 62 -5.25 6.37 -2.10
N SER A 63 -4.49 6.42 -3.20
CA SER A 63 -4.82 7.05 -4.48
C SER A 63 -4.25 6.24 -5.65
N GLU A 64 -4.85 6.36 -6.83
CA GLU A 64 -4.22 5.85 -8.08
C GLU A 64 -3.16 6.79 -8.62
N SER A 65 -3.23 8.07 -8.26
CA SER A 65 -2.20 9.04 -8.59
C SER A 65 -0.90 8.73 -7.84
N PRO A 66 0.25 9.09 -8.40
CA PRO A 66 1.51 8.97 -7.70
C PRO A 66 1.61 9.98 -6.56
N HIS A 67 2.32 9.63 -5.48
CA HIS A 67 2.52 10.52 -4.31
C HIS A 67 3.41 11.72 -4.64
N GLU A 68 4.34 11.54 -5.59
CA GLU A 68 5.26 12.56 -6.07
C GLU A 68 5.22 12.59 -7.60
N GLU A 69 5.14 13.79 -8.19
CA GLU A 69 5.23 14.01 -9.63
C GLU A 69 6.41 14.97 -9.89
N GLU A 70 7.37 14.55 -10.73
CA GLU A 70 8.60 15.30 -11.02
C GLU A 70 9.45 15.70 -9.77
N GLY A 71 9.30 14.96 -8.67
CA GLY A 71 9.98 15.24 -7.39
C GLY A 71 9.31 16.32 -6.55
N GLU A 72 8.10 16.76 -6.93
CA GLU A 72 7.20 17.59 -6.12
C GLU A 72 6.01 16.75 -5.63
N HIS A 73 5.44 17.15 -4.49
CA HIS A 73 4.29 16.47 -3.90
C HIS A 73 3.02 16.63 -4.77
N ASN A 74 2.32 15.54 -5.05
CA ASN A 74 1.13 15.54 -5.88
C ASN A 74 -0.15 15.81 -5.06
N ASN A 75 -0.82 16.95 -5.30
CA ASN A 75 -2.07 17.28 -4.59
C ASN A 75 -3.24 16.36 -4.95
N ASP A 76 -3.22 15.74 -6.13
CA ASP A 76 -4.29 14.82 -6.55
C ASP A 76 -4.28 13.55 -5.69
N TYR A 77 -3.09 13.15 -5.23
CA TYR A 77 -2.95 12.06 -4.26
C TYR A 77 -3.71 12.38 -2.96
N ASP A 78 -3.46 13.55 -2.38
CA ASP A 78 -4.12 13.99 -1.13
C ASP A 78 -5.64 14.05 -1.31
N HIS A 79 -6.11 14.57 -2.44
CA HIS A 79 -7.54 14.67 -2.74
C HIS A 79 -8.21 13.30 -2.80
N GLU A 80 -7.62 12.35 -3.52
CA GLU A 80 -8.15 10.99 -3.63
C GLU A 80 -8.07 10.23 -2.31
N ALA A 81 -6.95 10.36 -1.58
CA ALA A 81 -6.77 9.75 -0.27
C ALA A 81 -7.80 10.25 0.75
N PHE A 82 -8.11 11.56 0.72
CA PHE A 82 -9.02 12.19 1.65
C PHE A 82 -10.50 12.04 1.28
N LEU A 83 -10.85 12.16 0.00
CA LEU A 83 -12.25 12.16 -0.45
C LEU A 83 -12.72 10.79 -0.95
N GLY A 84 -11.79 9.97 -1.44
CA GLY A 84 -12.08 8.84 -2.31
C GLY A 84 -12.15 9.28 -3.77
N ARG A 85 -11.81 8.37 -4.69
CA ARG A 85 -11.67 8.65 -6.13
C ARG A 85 -12.90 9.28 -6.78
N GLU A 86 -14.08 8.74 -6.51
CA GLU A 86 -15.31 9.23 -7.14
C GLU A 86 -15.63 10.65 -6.66
N GLU A 87 -15.54 10.89 -5.35
CA GLU A 87 -15.75 12.20 -4.77
C GLU A 87 -14.69 13.20 -5.20
N ALA A 88 -13.40 12.85 -5.22
CA ALA A 88 -12.31 13.72 -5.68
C ALA A 88 -12.58 14.28 -7.09
N LYS A 89 -12.93 13.40 -8.04
CA LYS A 89 -13.31 13.79 -9.41
C LYS A 89 -14.50 14.75 -9.48
N THR A 90 -15.44 14.65 -8.52
CA THR A 90 -16.55 15.60 -8.44
C THR A 90 -16.14 16.94 -7.85
N PHE A 91 -15.14 16.98 -6.96
CA PHE A 91 -14.65 18.19 -6.32
C PHE A 91 -13.85 19.07 -7.28
N ASP A 92 -13.09 18.48 -8.21
CA ASP A 92 -12.35 19.24 -9.23
C ASP A 92 -13.25 20.08 -10.15
N GLN A 93 -14.54 19.75 -10.20
CA GLN A 93 -15.54 20.44 -11.02
C GLN A 93 -16.31 21.52 -10.24
N LEU A 94 -16.08 21.67 -8.93
CA LEU A 94 -16.81 22.60 -8.08
C LEU A 94 -16.14 23.98 -8.03
N THR A 95 -16.94 24.99 -7.73
CA THR A 95 -16.41 26.31 -7.36
C THR A 95 -15.73 26.27 -5.98
N PRO A 96 -14.85 27.23 -5.65
CA PRO A 96 -14.21 27.30 -4.33
C PRO A 96 -15.22 27.39 -3.17
N GLU A 97 -16.35 28.07 -3.37
CA GLU A 97 -17.40 28.20 -2.38
C GLU A 97 -18.13 26.87 -2.12
N GLU A 98 -18.48 26.14 -3.18
CA GLU A 98 -19.12 24.83 -3.10
C GLU A 98 -18.18 23.77 -2.49
N SER A 99 -16.90 23.84 -2.84
CA SER A 99 -15.86 22.98 -2.26
C SER A 99 -15.74 23.19 -0.76
N LYS A 100 -15.76 24.45 -0.30
CA LYS A 100 -15.74 24.78 1.14
C LYS A 100 -16.98 24.27 1.87
N GLU A 101 -18.17 24.41 1.28
CA GLU A 101 -19.41 23.90 1.88
C GLU A 101 -19.38 22.37 2.00
N ARG A 102 -18.90 21.67 0.97
CA ARG A 102 -18.76 20.21 1.04
C ARG A 102 -17.68 19.75 2.02
N LEU A 103 -16.54 20.43 2.08
CA LEU A 103 -15.49 20.15 3.07
C LEU A 103 -16.01 20.36 4.50
N ALA A 104 -16.83 21.39 4.74
CA ALA A 104 -17.43 21.61 6.07
C ALA A 104 -18.31 20.43 6.50
N ILE A 105 -19.12 19.87 5.59
CA ILE A 105 -19.93 18.68 5.86
C ILE A 105 -19.06 17.45 6.13
N LEU A 106 -17.90 17.34 5.47
CA LEU A 106 -16.96 16.25 5.69
C LEU A 106 -16.27 16.38 7.05
N VAL A 107 -15.82 17.58 7.43
CA VAL A 107 -15.23 17.85 8.75
C VAL A 107 -16.19 17.43 9.88
N GLU A 108 -17.48 17.74 9.76
CA GLU A 108 -18.49 17.29 10.75
C GLU A 108 -18.64 15.76 10.86
N LYS A 109 -18.27 15.00 9.82
CA LYS A 109 -18.26 13.53 9.84
C LYS A 109 -16.97 12.96 10.40
N ILE A 110 -15.87 13.68 10.24
CA ILE A 110 -14.53 13.29 10.71
C ILE A 110 -14.42 13.55 12.21
N ASP A 111 -14.87 14.72 12.68
CA ASP A 111 -14.92 15.11 14.09
C ASP A 111 -15.98 14.25 14.83
N LYS A 112 -15.51 13.13 15.39
CA LYS A 112 -16.36 12.16 16.08
C LYS A 112 -16.72 12.64 17.48
N ASN A 113 -15.79 13.36 18.12
CA ASN A 113 -15.93 13.81 19.49
C ASN A 113 -16.77 15.12 19.59
N LYS A 114 -16.98 15.80 18.45
CA LYS A 114 -17.75 17.04 18.25
C LYS A 114 -17.17 18.24 19.00
N ASP A 115 -15.85 18.30 19.15
CA ASP A 115 -15.14 19.43 19.76
C ASP A 115 -14.82 20.56 18.76
N GLY A 116 -15.07 20.33 17.48
CA GLY A 116 -14.88 21.29 16.40
C GLY A 116 -13.45 21.29 15.82
N GLU A 117 -12.58 20.39 16.28
CA GLU A 117 -11.24 20.17 15.76
C GLU A 117 -11.15 18.77 15.13
N VAL A 118 -10.28 18.61 14.13
CA VAL A 118 -9.99 17.30 13.54
C VAL A 118 -8.61 16.88 14.02
N THR A 119 -8.57 15.82 14.82
CA THR A 119 -7.31 15.24 15.30
C THR A 119 -6.67 14.33 14.25
N GLU A 120 -5.36 14.08 14.38
CA GLU A 120 -4.64 13.12 13.53
C GLU A 120 -5.29 11.73 13.59
N GLU A 121 -5.72 11.30 14.78
CA GLU A 121 -6.41 10.03 14.98
C GLU A 121 -7.77 9.97 14.26
N GLU A 122 -8.58 11.02 14.33
CA GLU A 122 -9.86 11.08 13.63
C GLU A 122 -9.69 11.10 12.11
N LEU A 123 -8.67 11.81 11.63
CA LEU A 123 -8.33 11.85 10.22
C LEU A 123 -7.82 10.50 9.71
N LYS A 124 -6.96 9.81 10.50
CA LYS A 124 -6.53 8.44 10.21
C LYS A 124 -7.73 7.49 10.10
N GLU A 125 -8.65 7.55 11.06
CA GLU A 125 -9.87 6.73 11.03
C GLU A 125 -10.77 7.05 9.83
N TRP A 126 -10.82 8.32 9.41
CA TRP A 126 -11.54 8.75 8.21
C TRP A 126 -10.91 8.18 6.93
N ILE A 127 -9.59 8.29 6.78
CA ILE A 127 -8.86 7.74 5.63
C ILE A 127 -9.07 6.22 5.54
N GLN A 128 -8.98 5.51 6.67
CA GLN A 128 -9.28 4.07 6.73
C GLN A 128 -10.73 3.76 6.35
N TYR A 129 -11.68 4.62 6.73
CA TYR A 129 -13.08 4.48 6.34
C TYR A 129 -13.27 4.67 4.82
N VAL A 130 -12.63 5.67 4.22
CA VAL A 130 -12.67 5.94 2.78
C VAL A 130 -12.11 4.74 1.99
N GLN A 131 -10.96 4.19 2.41
CA GLN A 131 -10.39 2.98 1.79
C GLN A 131 -11.36 1.79 1.86
N LYS A 132 -11.95 1.51 3.03
CA LYS A 132 -12.92 0.41 3.21
C LYS A 132 -14.21 0.62 2.42
N ARG A 133 -14.59 1.86 2.19
CA ARG A 133 -15.80 2.21 1.44
C ARG A 133 -15.68 1.78 -0.01
N TYR A 134 -14.49 1.84 -0.63
CA TYR A 134 -14.28 1.33 -1.99
C TYR A 134 -14.62 -0.16 -2.09
N ILE A 135 -14.02 -1.00 -1.23
CA ILE A 135 -14.27 -2.44 -1.14
C ILE A 135 -15.76 -2.72 -0.97
N THR A 136 -16.41 -2.02 -0.04
CA THR A 136 -17.84 -2.19 0.23
C THR A 136 -18.70 -1.78 -0.98
N THR A 137 -18.35 -0.69 -1.64
CA THR A 137 -19.11 -0.15 -2.78
C THR A 137 -18.97 -1.06 -4.01
N ASP A 138 -17.76 -1.57 -4.26
CA ASP A 138 -17.54 -2.54 -5.34
C ASP A 138 -18.25 -3.87 -5.08
N THR A 139 -18.10 -4.40 -3.86
CA THR A 139 -18.83 -5.60 -3.41
C THR A 139 -20.35 -5.40 -3.59
N ASP A 140 -20.90 -4.25 -3.17
CA ASP A 140 -22.31 -3.93 -3.32
C ASP A 140 -22.77 -3.88 -4.77
N ARG A 141 -21.95 -3.29 -5.64
CA ARG A 141 -22.22 -3.18 -7.08
C ARG A 141 -22.23 -4.57 -7.72
N MET A 142 -21.20 -5.36 -7.48
CA MET A 142 -21.08 -6.73 -8.00
C MET A 142 -22.19 -7.63 -7.44
N TRP A 143 -22.49 -7.54 -6.14
CA TRP A 143 -23.54 -8.33 -5.50
C TRP A 143 -24.93 -8.10 -6.13
N LYS A 144 -25.25 -6.86 -6.52
CA LYS A 144 -26.53 -6.52 -7.16
C LYS A 144 -26.65 -7.03 -8.60
N ASP A 145 -25.53 -7.27 -9.27
CA ASP A 145 -25.51 -7.74 -10.66
C ASP A 145 -25.70 -9.27 -10.78
N HIS A 146 -25.61 -9.98 -9.65
CA HIS A 146 -25.76 -11.43 -9.57
C HIS A 146 -27.15 -11.87 -9.11
N ASP A 147 -27.53 -13.09 -9.50
CA ASP A 147 -28.79 -13.72 -9.07
C ASP A 147 -28.65 -14.30 -7.65
N ILE A 148 -28.95 -13.48 -6.65
CA ILE A 148 -28.85 -13.82 -5.23
C ILE A 148 -30.05 -14.65 -4.79
N GLN A 149 -29.79 -15.82 -4.18
CA GLN A 149 -30.82 -16.69 -3.64
C GLN A 149 -30.92 -16.49 -2.13
N GLY A 150 -31.91 -15.69 -1.70
CA GLY A 150 -32.04 -15.27 -0.30
C GLY A 150 -30.94 -14.26 0.03
N ASP A 151 -30.01 -14.66 0.92
CA ASP A 151 -28.86 -13.84 1.34
C ASP A 151 -27.52 -14.42 0.88
N THR A 152 -27.54 -15.33 -0.09
CA THR A 152 -26.36 -16.08 -0.53
C THR A 152 -26.28 -16.21 -2.05
N LEU A 153 -25.07 -16.16 -2.59
CA LEU A 153 -24.75 -16.41 -4.00
C LEU A 153 -24.19 -17.82 -4.16
N VAL A 154 -24.66 -18.56 -5.16
CA VAL A 154 -24.19 -19.92 -5.47
C VAL A 154 -23.20 -19.86 -6.64
N TRP A 155 -22.17 -20.71 -6.62
CA TRP A 155 -21.14 -20.77 -7.65
C TRP A 155 -21.69 -20.81 -9.08
N GLU A 156 -22.71 -21.62 -9.34
CA GLU A 156 -23.32 -21.72 -10.68
C GLU A 156 -23.95 -20.41 -11.16
N ALA A 157 -24.51 -19.60 -10.24
CA ALA A 157 -25.09 -18.30 -10.57
C ALA A 157 -23.99 -17.27 -10.87
N TYR A 158 -22.90 -17.28 -10.09
CA TYR A 158 -21.70 -16.50 -10.37
C TYR A 158 -21.10 -16.88 -11.73
N LYS A 159 -20.79 -18.17 -11.91
CA LYS A 159 -20.22 -18.71 -13.14
C LYS A 159 -21.04 -18.31 -14.35
N LYS A 160 -22.36 -18.53 -14.32
CA LYS A 160 -23.25 -18.16 -15.42
C LYS A 160 -23.25 -16.65 -15.71
N ARG A 161 -23.16 -15.79 -14.70
CA ARG A 161 -23.21 -14.33 -14.89
C ARG A 161 -21.90 -13.78 -15.45
N THR A 162 -20.76 -14.29 -14.96
CA THR A 162 -19.41 -13.86 -15.33
C THR A 162 -18.96 -14.46 -16.66
N TYR A 163 -19.23 -15.75 -16.86
CA TYR A 163 -18.72 -16.55 -17.97
C TYR A 163 -19.78 -16.84 -19.05
N GLY A 164 -21.07 -16.77 -18.72
CA GLY A 164 -22.16 -17.11 -19.67
C GLY A 164 -22.45 -18.61 -19.71
N PHE A 165 -23.19 -19.06 -20.73
CA PHE A 165 -23.50 -20.47 -20.95
C PHE A 165 -22.46 -21.11 -21.87
N GLU A 166 -21.83 -22.21 -21.43
CA GLU A 166 -20.81 -22.99 -22.15
C GLU A 166 -21.27 -23.61 -23.49
N ASP A 167 -22.48 -23.34 -23.96
CA ASP A 167 -23.12 -24.11 -25.06
C ASP A 167 -22.75 -23.62 -26.48
N ASP A 168 -21.87 -22.63 -26.64
CA ASP A 168 -21.49 -22.06 -27.97
C ASP A 168 -19.98 -21.92 -28.22
N HIS A 169 -19.13 -22.67 -27.52
CA HIS A 169 -17.67 -22.65 -27.73
C HIS A 169 -17.10 -23.98 -28.21
N ASN A 170 -17.75 -24.52 -29.25
CA ASN A 170 -17.23 -25.64 -30.05
C ASN A 170 -16.40 -25.14 -31.25
N ASP A 171 -15.75 -23.99 -31.12
CA ASP A 171 -14.74 -23.53 -32.08
C ASP A 171 -13.37 -23.97 -31.59
N GLU A 172 -12.82 -25.01 -32.22
CA GLU A 172 -11.49 -25.59 -31.94
C GLU A 172 -10.33 -24.58 -32.08
N ASN A 173 -10.59 -23.34 -32.53
CA ASN A 173 -9.62 -22.25 -32.64
C ASN A 173 -9.79 -21.10 -31.63
N SER A 174 -10.73 -21.20 -30.67
CA SER A 174 -10.82 -20.27 -29.54
C SER A 174 -9.83 -20.70 -28.43
N PRO A 175 -9.28 -19.81 -27.58
CA PRO A 175 -8.38 -20.16 -26.48
C PRO A 175 -9.10 -20.93 -25.34
N ASN A 176 -9.62 -22.12 -25.67
CA ASN A 176 -10.39 -23.02 -24.80
C ASN A 176 -9.58 -23.52 -23.59
N PHE A 177 -8.24 -23.45 -23.64
CA PHE A 177 -7.37 -23.82 -22.52
C PHE A 177 -7.34 -22.72 -21.45
N SER A 178 -7.22 -21.44 -21.85
CA SER A 178 -7.15 -20.30 -20.94
C SER A 178 -8.44 -20.13 -20.11
N TYR A 179 -9.59 -20.35 -20.73
CA TYR A 179 -10.88 -20.14 -20.08
C TYR A 179 -11.18 -21.11 -18.93
N LYS A 180 -10.82 -22.38 -19.12
CA LYS A 180 -11.03 -23.41 -18.11
C LYS A 180 -10.14 -23.17 -16.89
N ASP A 181 -8.92 -22.71 -17.11
CA ASP A 181 -7.98 -22.41 -16.03
C ASP A 181 -8.45 -21.21 -15.21
N MET A 182 -9.01 -20.16 -15.85
CA MET A 182 -9.67 -19.04 -15.16
C MET A 182 -10.82 -19.51 -14.26
N ILE A 183 -11.73 -20.33 -14.78
CA ILE A 183 -12.87 -20.85 -14.01
C ILE A 183 -12.36 -21.69 -12.82
N ASN A 184 -11.35 -22.53 -13.02
CA ASN A 184 -10.79 -23.36 -11.94
C ASN A 184 -10.11 -22.51 -10.86
N ARG A 185 -9.40 -21.45 -11.25
CA ARG A 185 -8.77 -20.49 -10.34
C ARG A 185 -9.83 -19.81 -9.48
N ASP A 186 -10.88 -19.28 -10.11
CA ASP A 186 -12.00 -18.66 -9.40
C ASP A 186 -12.74 -19.65 -8.51
N GLU A 187 -12.96 -20.91 -8.94
CA GLU A 187 -13.64 -21.92 -8.13
C GLU A 187 -12.81 -22.27 -6.88
N ARG A 188 -11.48 -22.31 -7.02
CA ARG A 188 -10.58 -22.52 -5.88
C ARG A 188 -10.63 -21.34 -4.92
N ARG A 189 -10.61 -20.10 -5.44
CA ARG A 189 -10.77 -18.88 -4.64
C ARG A 189 -12.12 -18.82 -3.94
N TRP A 190 -13.19 -19.21 -4.63
CA TRP A 190 -14.53 -19.33 -4.07
C TRP A 190 -14.55 -20.27 -2.86
N LYS A 191 -13.92 -21.45 -2.97
CA LYS A 191 -13.83 -22.41 -1.86
C LYS A 191 -12.97 -21.90 -0.71
N ALA A 192 -11.98 -21.06 -0.97
CA ALA A 192 -11.17 -20.42 0.07
C ALA A 192 -11.98 -19.36 0.83
N ALA A 193 -12.81 -18.58 0.10
CA ALA A 193 -13.67 -17.56 0.66
C ALA A 193 -14.87 -18.12 1.45
N ASP A 194 -15.36 -19.31 1.07
CA ASP A 194 -16.41 -20.05 1.77
C ASP A 194 -15.92 -20.58 3.14
N LYS A 195 -15.93 -19.71 4.15
CA LYS A 195 -15.46 -20.02 5.51
C LYS A 195 -16.30 -21.10 6.15
N ASN A 196 -17.61 -21.07 5.91
CA ASN A 196 -18.57 -21.95 6.55
C ASN A 196 -18.71 -23.31 5.83
N LYS A 197 -18.21 -23.41 4.58
CA LYS A 197 -18.15 -24.60 3.72
C LYS A 197 -19.52 -25.13 3.30
N ASP A 198 -20.51 -24.26 3.13
CA ASP A 198 -21.85 -24.64 2.68
C ASP A 198 -22.02 -24.57 1.14
N GLY A 199 -20.95 -24.21 0.42
CA GLY A 199 -20.89 -24.20 -1.04
C GLY A 199 -21.47 -22.93 -1.68
N LYS A 200 -21.80 -21.93 -0.88
CA LYS A 200 -22.35 -20.63 -1.32
C LYS A 200 -21.67 -19.53 -0.52
N LEU A 201 -21.63 -18.32 -1.06
CA LEU A 201 -21.04 -17.18 -0.37
C LEU A 201 -22.15 -16.27 0.14
N ASP A 202 -22.09 -15.92 1.42
CA ASP A 202 -22.77 -14.71 1.88
C ASP A 202 -22.05 -13.44 1.38
N LYS A 203 -22.62 -12.27 1.64
CA LYS A 203 -22.06 -11.01 1.14
C LYS A 203 -20.67 -10.69 1.69
N THR A 204 -20.35 -11.14 2.90
CA THR A 204 -19.03 -10.95 3.51
C THR A 204 -18.02 -11.87 2.84
N GLU A 205 -18.37 -13.15 2.68
CA GLU A 205 -17.54 -14.14 1.99
C GLU A 205 -17.34 -13.75 0.51
N PHE A 206 -18.35 -13.14 -0.13
CA PHE A 206 -18.21 -12.61 -1.48
C PHE A 206 -17.30 -11.38 -1.56
N SER A 207 -17.28 -10.53 -0.53
CA SER A 207 -16.30 -9.43 -0.43
C SER A 207 -14.88 -9.98 -0.35
N ASP A 208 -14.67 -11.01 0.48
CA ASP A 208 -13.37 -11.69 0.62
C ASP A 208 -12.95 -12.42 -0.68
N PHE A 209 -13.91 -12.89 -1.49
CA PHE A 209 -13.65 -13.47 -2.81
C PHE A 209 -13.20 -12.44 -3.85
N LEU A 210 -13.80 -11.24 -3.84
CA LEU A 210 -13.45 -10.15 -4.76
C LEU A 210 -12.15 -9.44 -4.37
N HIS A 211 -11.92 -9.28 -3.07
CA HIS A 211 -10.79 -8.56 -2.49
C HIS A 211 -10.00 -9.47 -1.51
N PRO A 212 -9.44 -10.59 -1.99
CA PRO A 212 -8.76 -11.56 -1.13
C PRO A 212 -7.55 -10.98 -0.38
N GLU A 213 -6.92 -9.93 -0.90
CA GLU A 213 -5.83 -9.19 -0.28
C GLU A 213 -6.21 -8.53 1.07
N GLU A 214 -7.49 -8.20 1.25
CA GLU A 214 -8.01 -7.57 2.47
C GLU A 214 -8.39 -8.61 3.55
N ALA A 215 -8.49 -9.88 3.16
CA ALA A 215 -8.93 -10.95 4.03
C ALA A 215 -7.76 -11.84 4.45
N GLY A 216 -7.39 -11.76 5.73
CA GLY A 216 -6.21 -12.49 6.25
C GLY A 216 -6.21 -14.01 5.99
N HIS A 217 -7.38 -14.65 5.94
CA HIS A 217 -7.52 -16.10 5.64
C HIS A 217 -7.38 -16.45 4.14
N MET A 218 -7.46 -15.45 3.24
CA MET A 218 -7.32 -15.61 1.80
C MET A 218 -5.88 -15.40 1.33
N ARG A 219 -4.99 -14.96 2.21
CA ARG A 219 -3.58 -14.71 1.88
C ARG A 219 -2.91 -15.88 1.14
N ASP A 220 -3.15 -17.11 1.59
CA ASP A 220 -2.60 -18.31 0.95
C ASP A 220 -3.08 -18.48 -0.49
N ILE A 221 -4.33 -18.13 -0.80
CA ILE A 221 -4.83 -18.21 -2.18
C ILE A 221 -4.21 -17.13 -3.06
N VAL A 222 -3.99 -15.91 -2.53
CA VAL A 222 -3.32 -14.83 -3.28
C VAL A 222 -1.88 -15.23 -3.62
N VAL A 223 -1.15 -15.82 -2.66
CA VAL A 223 0.21 -16.33 -2.90
C VAL A 223 0.19 -17.45 -3.92
N GLN A 224 -0.67 -18.46 -3.76
CA GLN A 224 -0.74 -19.57 -4.69
C GLN A 224 -0.99 -19.10 -6.12
N GLU A 225 -1.91 -18.17 -6.29
CA GLU A 225 -2.23 -17.62 -7.59
C GLU A 225 -1.09 -16.79 -8.18
N THR A 226 -0.38 -16.03 -7.34
CA THR A 226 0.83 -15.29 -7.76
C THR A 226 1.93 -16.23 -8.21
N MET A 227 2.16 -17.32 -7.46
CA MET A 227 3.11 -18.36 -7.85
C MET A 227 2.73 -18.97 -9.19
N GLU A 228 1.47 -19.34 -9.41
CA GLU A 228 1.01 -19.90 -10.69
C GLU A 228 1.18 -18.96 -11.89
N ASP A 229 1.16 -17.65 -11.66
CA ASP A 229 1.36 -16.65 -12.70
C ASP A 229 2.86 -16.49 -13.06
N ILE A 230 3.77 -16.62 -12.09
CA ILE A 230 5.21 -16.28 -12.25
C ILE A 230 6.09 -17.53 -12.41
N ASP A 231 5.86 -18.59 -11.62
CA ASP A 231 6.60 -19.85 -11.63
C ASP A 231 6.27 -20.63 -12.92
N LYS A 232 7.08 -20.40 -13.96
CA LYS A 232 6.89 -20.98 -15.30
C LYS A 232 7.39 -22.40 -15.36
N ASP A 233 8.45 -22.73 -14.63
CA ASP A 233 9.05 -24.06 -14.63
C ASP A 233 8.38 -25.03 -13.61
N LYS A 234 7.53 -24.49 -12.74
CA LYS A 234 6.71 -25.19 -11.74
C LYS A 234 7.54 -25.92 -10.69
N ASP A 235 8.69 -25.38 -10.34
CA ASP A 235 9.55 -25.93 -9.29
C ASP A 235 9.09 -25.55 -7.86
N GLY A 236 8.10 -24.65 -7.75
CA GLY A 236 7.52 -24.17 -6.50
C GLY A 236 8.25 -22.98 -5.89
N PHE A 237 9.17 -22.36 -6.63
CA PHE A 237 9.89 -21.15 -6.25
C PHE A 237 9.84 -20.14 -7.40
N ILE A 238 10.14 -18.88 -7.11
CA ILE A 238 10.31 -17.85 -8.14
C ILE A 238 11.80 -17.56 -8.27
N SER A 239 12.38 -17.96 -9.40
CA SER A 239 13.76 -17.61 -9.73
C SER A 239 13.92 -16.11 -10.00
N LEU A 240 15.15 -15.60 -9.95
CA LEU A 240 15.43 -14.21 -10.33
C LEU A 240 15.01 -13.95 -11.79
N GLU A 241 15.21 -14.92 -12.67
CA GLU A 241 14.85 -14.84 -14.08
C GLU A 241 13.33 -14.71 -14.26
N GLU A 242 12.53 -15.50 -13.55
CA GLU A 242 11.06 -15.41 -13.59
C GLU A 242 10.55 -14.11 -12.95
N TYR A 243 11.18 -13.67 -11.87
CA TYR A 243 10.87 -12.38 -11.25
C TYR A 243 11.09 -11.22 -12.24
N ILE A 244 12.25 -11.19 -12.91
CA ILE A 244 12.53 -10.13 -13.89
C ILE A 244 11.62 -10.25 -15.10
N ALA A 245 11.33 -11.45 -15.59
CA ALA A 245 10.40 -11.65 -16.71
C ALA A 245 8.96 -11.20 -16.40
N ASP A 246 8.54 -11.23 -15.14
CA ASP A 246 7.23 -10.70 -14.72
C ASP A 246 7.18 -9.16 -14.72
N VAL A 247 8.27 -8.50 -14.36
CA VAL A 247 8.36 -7.03 -14.26
C VAL A 247 8.80 -6.40 -15.59
N TYR A 248 9.58 -7.13 -16.38
CA TYR A 248 10.16 -6.74 -17.66
C TYR A 248 9.96 -7.85 -18.69
N ASP A 249 9.03 -7.64 -19.62
CA ASP A 249 8.88 -8.54 -20.76
C ASP A 249 9.75 -8.04 -21.91
N GLU A 250 10.84 -8.76 -22.22
CA GLU A 250 11.72 -8.45 -23.35
C GLU A 250 11.00 -8.58 -24.71
N ASP A 251 9.88 -9.33 -24.75
CA ASP A 251 9.10 -9.59 -25.97
C ASP A 251 7.87 -8.66 -26.12
N GLU A 252 7.48 -7.90 -25.09
CA GLU A 252 6.55 -6.75 -25.22
C GLU A 252 7.32 -5.56 -25.80
N GLU A 253 7.86 -5.72 -27.02
CA GLU A 253 8.40 -4.62 -27.82
C GLU A 253 7.23 -3.67 -28.15
N ASP A 254 7.18 -2.53 -27.47
CA ASP A 254 6.56 -1.33 -28.04
C ASP A 254 7.16 -1.12 -29.44
N GLU A 255 6.32 -1.14 -30.46
CA GLU A 255 6.65 -0.84 -31.87
C GLU A 255 7.10 0.63 -32.08
N ASP A 256 7.66 1.29 -31.06
CA ASP A 256 8.22 2.63 -31.16
C ASP A 256 9.67 2.56 -31.67
N GLU A 257 9.80 2.44 -32.99
CA GLU A 257 11.02 2.29 -33.81
C GLU A 257 12.13 3.36 -33.61
N ASP A 258 12.03 4.30 -32.66
CA ASP A 258 12.89 5.51 -32.63
C ASP A 258 13.95 5.55 -31.51
N TYR A 259 14.07 4.52 -30.65
CA TYR A 259 15.17 4.42 -29.68
C TYR A 259 16.07 3.21 -29.92
N PRO A 260 17.39 3.39 -30.14
CA PRO A 260 18.32 2.27 -30.21
C PRO A 260 18.48 1.66 -28.82
N HIS A 261 17.76 0.57 -28.55
CA HIS A 261 17.92 -0.21 -27.32
C HIS A 261 19.16 -1.11 -27.42
N ASP A 262 20.28 -0.59 -26.92
CA ASP A 262 21.44 -1.38 -26.56
C ASP A 262 21.34 -1.70 -25.05
N GLY A 263 21.01 -2.96 -24.74
CA GLY A 263 21.09 -3.50 -23.38
C GLY A 263 19.82 -3.47 -22.52
N THR A 264 19.85 -4.25 -21.45
CA THR A 264 18.83 -4.28 -20.38
C THR A 264 18.77 -2.92 -19.68
N PRO A 265 17.58 -2.34 -19.43
CA PRO A 265 17.45 -1.04 -18.76
C PRO A 265 18.14 -0.97 -17.39
N ASP A 266 18.66 0.21 -17.00
CA ASP A 266 19.33 0.41 -15.70
C ASP A 266 18.42 0.08 -14.49
N TRP A 267 17.10 0.27 -14.62
CA TRP A 267 16.14 -0.07 -13.57
C TRP A 267 16.05 -1.58 -13.33
N VAL A 268 16.25 -2.42 -14.36
CA VAL A 268 16.29 -3.89 -14.23
C VAL A 268 17.44 -4.31 -13.32
N GLU A 269 18.59 -3.64 -13.40
CA GLU A 269 19.70 -3.89 -12.47
C GLU A 269 19.35 -3.47 -11.04
N SER A 270 18.59 -2.40 -10.86
CA SER A 270 18.11 -2.00 -9.54
C SER A 270 17.12 -3.02 -8.94
N GLU A 271 16.25 -3.59 -9.76
CA GLU A 271 15.33 -4.67 -9.36
C GLU A 271 16.08 -5.94 -8.98
N LYS A 272 17.13 -6.33 -9.73
CA LYS A 272 17.98 -7.47 -9.35
C LYS A 272 18.67 -7.25 -7.99
N VAL A 273 19.05 -6.02 -7.68
CA VAL A 273 19.61 -5.67 -6.36
C VAL A 273 18.53 -5.76 -5.29
N GLN A 274 17.34 -5.22 -5.54
CA GLN A 274 16.19 -5.30 -4.62
C GLN A 274 15.82 -6.75 -4.29
N PHE A 275 15.74 -7.60 -5.31
CA PHE A 275 15.49 -9.02 -5.17
C PHE A 275 16.45 -9.65 -4.16
N LYS A 276 17.76 -9.54 -4.39
CA LYS A 276 18.80 -10.19 -3.57
C LYS A 276 18.96 -9.60 -2.16
N SER A 277 18.53 -8.36 -1.95
CA SER A 277 18.77 -7.63 -0.71
C SER A 277 17.56 -7.61 0.22
N HIS A 278 16.34 -7.58 -0.33
CA HIS A 278 15.11 -7.40 0.45
C HIS A 278 14.07 -8.50 0.24
N ARG A 279 14.00 -9.12 -0.95
CA ARG A 279 12.97 -10.13 -1.26
C ARG A 279 13.44 -11.53 -0.88
N ASP A 280 14.63 -11.90 -1.34
CA ASP A 280 15.32 -13.15 -1.00
C ASP A 280 15.96 -13.00 0.39
N LYS A 281 15.21 -13.38 1.43
CA LYS A 281 15.58 -13.21 2.83
C LYS A 281 16.59 -14.26 3.27
N ASP A 282 16.40 -15.49 2.81
CA ASP A 282 17.30 -16.60 3.16
C ASP A 282 18.55 -16.70 2.27
N LYS A 283 18.58 -15.93 1.17
CA LYS A 283 19.69 -15.77 0.22
C LYS A 283 19.99 -17.04 -0.55
N ASP A 284 18.98 -17.86 -0.81
CA ASP A 284 19.12 -19.07 -1.63
C ASP A 284 19.02 -18.79 -3.14
N GLY A 285 18.72 -17.54 -3.52
CA GLY A 285 18.68 -17.06 -4.90
C GLY A 285 17.31 -17.17 -5.57
N LYS A 286 16.27 -17.55 -4.83
CA LYS A 286 14.89 -17.73 -5.33
C LYS A 286 13.91 -17.34 -4.23
N LEU A 287 12.65 -17.06 -4.58
CA LEU A 287 11.62 -16.72 -3.60
C LEU A 287 10.76 -17.94 -3.31
N ASN A 288 10.65 -18.28 -2.04
CA ASN A 288 9.67 -19.26 -1.57
C ASN A 288 8.32 -18.59 -1.27
N ALA A 289 7.28 -19.38 -0.99
CA ALA A 289 5.93 -18.88 -0.76
C ALA A 289 5.81 -17.88 0.43
N GLU A 290 6.65 -18.00 1.46
CA GLU A 290 6.65 -17.06 2.59
C GLU A 290 7.24 -15.70 2.19
N GLU A 291 8.32 -15.71 1.41
CA GLU A 291 8.93 -14.49 0.87
C GLU A 291 8.02 -13.80 -0.15
N VAL A 292 7.33 -14.58 -0.99
CA VAL A 292 6.31 -14.06 -1.90
C VAL A 292 5.15 -13.46 -1.13
N MET A 293 4.68 -14.09 -0.05
CA MET A 293 3.62 -13.55 0.81
C MET A 293 3.99 -12.15 1.34
N GLU A 294 5.20 -11.99 1.86
CA GLU A 294 5.66 -10.71 2.40
C GLU A 294 5.90 -9.66 1.31
N TRP A 295 6.27 -10.10 0.11
CA TRP A 295 6.38 -9.23 -1.06
C TRP A 295 5.00 -8.70 -1.47
N ILE A 296 3.99 -9.58 -1.61
CA ILE A 296 2.68 -9.18 -2.12
C ILE A 296 1.80 -8.50 -1.07
N ILE A 297 1.87 -8.91 0.20
CA ILE A 297 1.06 -8.36 1.31
C ILE A 297 2.00 -8.01 2.47
N PRO A 298 2.72 -6.86 2.37
CA PRO A 298 3.60 -6.41 3.43
C PRO A 298 2.83 -6.17 4.74
N GLN A 299 3.34 -6.69 5.85
CA GLN A 299 2.61 -6.69 7.13
C GLN A 299 2.59 -5.33 7.87
N ASP A 300 3.49 -4.41 7.53
CA ASP A 300 3.99 -3.45 8.53
C ASP A 300 3.91 -1.96 8.17
N TYR A 301 3.21 -1.55 7.10
CA TYR A 301 3.05 -0.12 6.79
C TYR A 301 1.58 0.33 6.92
N ASP A 302 1.31 1.22 7.87
CA ASP A 302 0.01 1.87 8.04
C ASP A 302 -0.02 3.15 7.20
N HIS A 303 -0.37 3.01 5.91
CA HIS A 303 -0.45 4.14 4.97
C HIS A 303 -1.37 5.25 5.49
N SER A 304 -2.46 4.89 6.16
CA SER A 304 -3.44 5.85 6.67
C SER A 304 -2.85 6.74 7.77
N GLU A 305 -1.94 6.23 8.59
CA GLU A 305 -1.25 7.02 9.61
C GLU A 305 -0.26 8.01 9.00
N SER A 306 0.58 7.53 8.08
CA SER A 306 1.54 8.39 7.38
C SER A 306 0.84 9.51 6.62
N GLU A 307 -0.29 9.20 5.98
CA GLU A 307 -1.05 10.19 5.23
C GLU A 307 -1.79 11.17 6.13
N ALA A 308 -2.40 10.71 7.23
CA ALA A 308 -3.02 11.61 8.21
C ALA A 308 -2.00 12.61 8.77
N GLN A 309 -0.79 12.14 9.11
CA GLN A 309 0.31 13.01 9.55
C GLN A 309 0.72 14.01 8.48
N HIS A 310 0.84 13.56 7.24
CA HIS A 310 1.17 14.40 6.10
C HIS A 310 0.12 15.51 5.90
N LEU A 311 -1.17 15.16 5.82
CA LEU A 311 -2.27 16.10 5.64
C LEU A 311 -2.36 17.13 6.78
N VAL A 312 -2.21 16.72 8.04
CA VAL A 312 -2.20 17.65 9.18
C VAL A 312 -1.01 18.60 9.10
N PHE A 313 0.18 18.09 8.77
CA PHE A 313 1.40 18.89 8.66
C PHE A 313 1.30 19.94 7.54
N THR A 314 0.72 19.56 6.40
CA THR A 314 0.55 20.45 5.24
C THR A 314 -0.56 21.47 5.48
N ALA A 315 -1.60 21.13 6.25
CA ALA A 315 -2.70 22.04 6.59
C ALA A 315 -2.41 23.01 7.75
N ASP A 316 -1.49 22.69 8.68
CA ASP A 316 -1.17 23.57 9.81
C ASP A 316 -0.34 24.80 9.40
N GLU A 317 -1.03 25.92 9.18
CA GLU A 317 -0.41 27.22 8.90
C GLU A 317 0.46 27.76 10.06
N ASN A 318 0.18 27.36 11.31
CA ASN A 318 0.86 27.91 12.49
C ASN A 318 2.09 27.08 12.93
N LYS A 319 2.24 25.84 12.43
CA LYS A 319 3.37 24.93 12.68
C LYS A 319 3.75 24.81 14.17
N VAL A 320 2.78 24.86 15.07
CA VAL A 320 3.06 24.93 16.52
C VAL A 320 3.13 23.51 17.08
N ARG A 321 4.35 23.05 17.35
CA ARG A 321 4.62 21.84 18.14
C ARG A 321 4.81 22.14 19.62
#